data_AF-A0A2D7GAM2-F1
#
_entry.id   AF-A0A2D7GAM2-F1
#
_cell.length_a   1.000
_cell.length_b   1.000
_cell.length_c   1.000
_cell.angle_alpha   90.00
_cell.angle_beta   90.00
_cell.angle_gamma   90.00
#
_symmetry.space_group_name_H-M   'P 1'
#
loop_
_entity.id
_entity.type
_entity.pdbx_description
1 polymer ?
#
loop_
_entity_poly.entity_id
_entity_poly.type
_entity_poly.pdbx_seq_one_letter_code
_entity_poly.pdbx_strand_id
1 'polypeptide(L)'
;MRSNFKGNESGPILKGVFMRASNPCTGICRLDEKTGWCLGCGRSRSELDHWRTKSEAWRQRIWKKIPQRLDELGVKCRRFPWTTEEIQNFVLSSLNNCQGTWVMGVVGAVAEFTVVGDAPKLAECTDGMITAFTQNGAIKMLINDDVRALNFDPPNELLRPHVVLAVKRDRGRLPITENVADLGEDVNPLILESAKRVFDLGLGRKEARFCVRVNEGESQKALTRCSGQSFDVALPKISLPLRYDSPTRVVETALGRIEVQGQIPTPNANSPIGPHTHLLPDHLLSERALPVGMELPRAYLPGAIFYPAM
;
A
#
# COMPACT_ATOMS: atom_id res chain seq x y z
N MET A 1 40.90 -4.83 -30.39
CA MET A 1 40.65 -5.85 -29.36
C MET A 1 39.41 -5.45 -28.57
N ARG A 2 38.31 -6.16 -28.79
CA ARG A 2 37.03 -5.96 -28.09
C ARG A 2 37.06 -6.77 -26.79
N SER A 3 36.86 -6.14 -25.64
CA SER A 3 36.64 -6.83 -24.37
C SER A 3 35.32 -6.39 -23.73
N ASN A 4 34.28 -7.14 -24.09
CA ASN A 4 33.07 -7.49 -23.36
C ASN A 4 32.86 -6.86 -21.96
N PHE A 5 32.00 -5.83 -21.90
CA PHE A 5 31.10 -5.63 -20.77
C PHE A 5 29.99 -6.69 -20.84
N LYS A 6 30.03 -7.70 -19.98
CA LYS A 6 28.86 -8.56 -19.73
C LYS A 6 27.99 -7.84 -18.70
N GLY A 7 26.86 -7.31 -19.17
CA GLY A 7 25.78 -6.83 -18.32
C GLY A 7 25.25 -7.98 -17.45
N ASN A 8 25.15 -7.72 -16.15
CA ASN A 8 24.56 -8.63 -15.21
C ASN A 8 23.03 -8.52 -15.32
N GLU A 9 22.43 -9.31 -16.22
CA GLU A 9 20.98 -9.50 -16.30
C GLU A 9 20.49 -10.23 -15.04
N SER A 10 20.11 -9.47 -14.02
CA SER A 10 19.44 -9.97 -12.83
C SER A 10 18.13 -9.22 -12.65
N GLY A 11 17.14 -9.59 -13.47
CA GLY A 11 15.74 -9.32 -13.17
C GLY A 11 15.15 -10.49 -12.38
N PRO A 12 14.83 -10.36 -11.08
CA PRO A 12 14.45 -11.51 -10.29
C PRO A 12 13.04 -11.33 -9.73
N ILE A 13 11.99 -11.82 -10.40
CA ILE A 13 10.71 -12.03 -9.70
C ILE A 13 10.05 -13.38 -10.03
N LEU A 14 10.30 -13.99 -11.18
CA LEU A 14 9.55 -15.20 -11.59
C LEU A 14 10.37 -16.41 -12.02
N LYS A 15 11.71 -16.32 -12.08
CA LYS A 15 12.59 -17.44 -12.50
C LYS A 15 13.39 -18.10 -11.37
N GLY A 16 13.15 -17.72 -10.10
CA GLY A 16 13.87 -18.25 -8.95
C GLY A 16 13.23 -19.49 -8.32
N VAL A 17 14.04 -20.44 -7.90
CA VAL A 17 13.63 -21.52 -7.00
C VAL A 17 13.18 -20.89 -5.67
N PHE A 18 11.88 -20.93 -5.37
CA PHE A 18 11.36 -20.45 -4.07
C PHE A 18 11.93 -21.32 -2.94
N MET A 19 12.78 -20.76 -2.06
CA MET A 19 13.39 -21.56 -0.98
C MET A 19 12.34 -22.09 0.02
N ARG A 20 11.23 -21.36 0.24
CA ARG A 20 10.07 -21.80 1.02
C ARG A 20 8.77 -21.23 0.43
N ALA A 21 7.95 -22.09 -0.17
CA ALA A 21 6.66 -21.75 -0.73
C ALA A 21 5.64 -21.38 0.36
N SER A 22 5.27 -20.09 0.41
CA SER A 22 4.24 -19.60 1.31
C SER A 22 2.86 -20.20 0.97
N ASN A 23 1.89 -20.10 1.86
CA ASN A 23 0.54 -20.65 1.61
C ASN A 23 -0.22 -19.75 0.60
N PRO A 24 -0.72 -20.26 -0.54
CA PRO A 24 -1.40 -19.46 -1.57
C PRO A 24 -2.82 -18.99 -1.18
N CYS A 25 -3.31 -19.34 0.01
CA CYS A 25 -4.66 -18.99 0.45
C CYS A 25 -4.89 -17.47 0.52
N THR A 26 -6.00 -17.02 -0.06
CA THR A 26 -6.51 -15.64 -0.02
C THR A 26 -7.63 -15.43 1.01
N GLY A 27 -7.95 -16.46 1.79
CA GLY A 27 -9.08 -16.45 2.74
C GLY A 27 -10.44 -16.81 2.12
N ILE A 28 -10.50 -17.00 0.80
CA ILE A 28 -11.67 -17.57 0.11
C ILE A 28 -11.53 -19.10 0.12
N CYS A 29 -12.53 -19.78 0.69
CA CYS A 29 -12.57 -21.25 0.78
C CYS A 29 -13.86 -21.78 0.15
N ARG A 30 -13.93 -21.72 -1.19
CA ARG A 30 -15.02 -22.27 -1.98
C ARG A 30 -14.42 -22.96 -3.20
N LEU A 31 -14.82 -24.20 -3.45
CA LEU A 31 -14.40 -24.94 -4.65
C LEU A 31 -15.36 -24.63 -5.80
N ASP A 32 -14.81 -24.52 -7.00
CA ASP A 32 -15.58 -24.54 -8.24
C ASP A 32 -16.06 -25.98 -8.52
N GLU A 33 -17.34 -26.12 -8.87
CA GLU A 33 -17.98 -27.43 -9.05
C GLU A 33 -17.48 -28.15 -10.32
N LYS A 34 -17.02 -27.40 -11.33
CA LYS A 34 -16.59 -27.97 -12.61
C LYS A 34 -15.16 -28.49 -12.55
N THR A 35 -14.24 -27.68 -12.02
CA THR A 35 -12.80 -27.98 -11.99
C THR A 35 -12.37 -28.66 -10.68
N GLY A 36 -13.16 -28.54 -9.61
CA GLY A 36 -12.79 -28.99 -8.27
C GLY A 36 -11.69 -28.16 -7.61
N TRP A 37 -11.38 -26.96 -8.13
CA TRP A 37 -10.34 -26.07 -7.60
C TRP A 37 -10.92 -24.93 -6.77
N CYS A 38 -10.16 -24.48 -5.78
CA CYS A 38 -10.55 -23.37 -4.91
C CYS A 38 -10.54 -22.03 -5.65
N LEU A 39 -11.67 -21.32 -5.65
CA LEU A 39 -11.86 -19.98 -6.22
C LEU A 39 -10.97 -18.90 -5.59
N GLY A 40 -10.30 -19.21 -4.48
CA GLY A 40 -9.35 -18.30 -3.84
C GLY A 40 -7.88 -18.56 -4.16
N CYS A 41 -7.49 -19.81 -4.40
CA CYS A 41 -6.07 -20.19 -4.45
C CYS A 41 -5.72 -21.26 -5.48
N GLY A 42 -6.69 -21.74 -6.28
CA GLY A 42 -6.45 -22.71 -7.35
C GLY A 42 -6.04 -24.11 -6.88
N ARG A 43 -6.13 -24.39 -5.57
CA ARG A 43 -5.81 -25.72 -5.02
C ARG A 43 -7.03 -26.64 -5.06
N SER A 44 -6.80 -27.92 -5.34
CA SER A 44 -7.82 -28.97 -5.22
C SER A 44 -8.10 -29.33 -3.76
N ARG A 45 -9.19 -30.07 -3.49
CA ARG A 45 -9.51 -30.52 -2.11
C ARG A 45 -8.36 -31.29 -1.45
N SER A 46 -7.81 -32.28 -2.16
CA SER A 46 -6.66 -33.06 -1.66
C SER A 46 -5.44 -32.17 -1.37
N GLU A 47 -5.18 -31.16 -2.20
CA GLU A 47 -4.07 -30.23 -1.98
C GLU A 47 -4.31 -29.31 -0.77
N LEU A 48 -5.57 -28.96 -0.47
CA LEU A 48 -5.95 -28.20 0.72
C LEU A 48 -5.70 -29.03 1.99
N ASP A 49 -6.21 -30.26 2.02
CA ASP A 49 -6.19 -31.15 3.20
C ASP A 49 -4.76 -31.53 3.59
N HIS A 50 -3.87 -31.72 2.62
CA HIS A 50 -2.50 -32.19 2.85
C HIS A 50 -1.45 -31.07 2.89
N TRP A 51 -1.83 -29.80 2.72
CA TRP A 51 -0.86 -28.71 2.53
C TRP A 51 0.19 -28.61 3.64
N ARG A 52 -0.24 -28.75 4.90
CA ARG A 52 0.63 -28.59 6.09
C ARG A 52 1.58 -29.77 6.29
N THR A 53 1.23 -30.97 5.80
CA THR A 53 1.97 -32.22 6.07
C THR A 53 2.89 -32.61 4.92
N LYS A 54 2.72 -32.04 3.73
CA LYS A 54 3.53 -32.36 2.55
C LYS A 54 4.84 -31.55 2.49
N SER A 55 5.82 -32.13 1.82
CA SER A 55 7.16 -31.57 1.66
C SER A 55 7.18 -30.25 0.89
N GLU A 56 8.25 -29.48 1.07
CA GLU A 56 8.50 -28.23 0.35
C GLU A 56 8.50 -28.42 -1.18
N ALA A 57 9.18 -29.46 -1.66
CA ALA A 57 9.19 -29.81 -3.09
C ALA A 57 7.78 -30.13 -3.63
N TRP A 58 6.90 -30.71 -2.82
CA TRP A 58 5.50 -30.88 -3.20
C TRP A 58 4.76 -29.54 -3.28
N ARG A 59 4.93 -28.66 -2.29
CA ARG A 59 4.30 -27.32 -2.26
C ARG A 59 4.76 -26.45 -3.45
N GLN A 60 6.05 -26.47 -3.77
CA GLN A 60 6.59 -25.80 -4.97
C GLN A 60 5.98 -26.33 -6.27
N ARG A 61 5.80 -27.66 -6.40
CA ARG A 61 5.13 -28.25 -7.57
C ARG A 61 3.68 -27.80 -7.71
N ILE A 62 2.96 -27.62 -6.60
CA ILE A 62 1.61 -27.07 -6.64
C ILE A 62 1.62 -25.60 -7.04
N TRP A 63 2.52 -24.78 -6.48
CA TRP A 63 2.65 -23.37 -6.86
C TRP A 63 2.89 -23.15 -8.35
N LYS A 64 3.66 -24.03 -9.01
CA LYS A 64 3.86 -23.98 -10.47
C LYS A 64 2.56 -24.16 -11.27
N LYS A 65 1.54 -24.84 -10.70
CA LYS A 65 0.24 -25.08 -11.36
C LYS A 65 -0.78 -23.98 -11.08
N ILE A 66 -0.65 -23.27 -9.95
CA ILE A 66 -1.65 -22.30 -9.49
C ILE A 66 -1.94 -21.19 -10.50
N PRO A 67 -0.94 -20.54 -11.14
CA PRO A 67 -1.21 -19.47 -12.10
C PRO A 67 -2.19 -19.89 -13.20
N GLN A 68 -1.90 -20.99 -13.91
CA GLN A 68 -2.76 -21.52 -14.96
C GLN A 68 -4.16 -21.85 -14.44
N ARG A 69 -4.27 -22.49 -13.26
CA ARG A 69 -5.58 -22.81 -12.68
C ARG A 69 -6.39 -21.57 -12.34
N LEU A 70 -5.74 -20.52 -11.84
CA LEU A 70 -6.40 -19.25 -11.54
C LEU A 70 -6.80 -18.51 -12.82
N ASP A 71 -6.02 -18.62 -13.90
CA ASP A 71 -6.40 -18.14 -15.24
C ASP A 71 -7.67 -18.84 -15.73
N GLU A 72 -7.70 -20.18 -15.68
CA GLU A 72 -8.87 -20.98 -16.09
C GLU A 72 -10.13 -20.67 -15.25
N LEU A 73 -9.96 -20.34 -13.97
CA LEU A 73 -11.05 -19.91 -13.08
C LEU A 73 -11.44 -18.44 -13.23
N GLY A 74 -10.71 -17.65 -14.02
CA GLY A 74 -10.93 -16.20 -14.13
C GLY A 74 -10.63 -15.41 -12.85
N VAL A 75 -9.78 -15.95 -11.96
CA VAL A 75 -9.41 -15.30 -10.69
C VAL A 75 -8.30 -14.28 -10.92
N LYS A 76 -8.62 -13.01 -10.65
CA LYS A 76 -7.69 -11.89 -10.79
C LYS A 76 -6.73 -11.73 -9.62
N CYS A 77 -7.25 -11.77 -8.38
CA CYS A 77 -6.43 -11.60 -7.17
C CYS A 77 -5.58 -12.84 -6.90
N ARG A 78 -4.26 -12.72 -7.08
CA ARG A 78 -3.29 -13.81 -6.89
C ARG A 78 -2.33 -13.46 -5.79
N ARG A 79 -1.96 -14.44 -4.96
CA ARG A 79 -0.85 -14.26 -4.02
C ARG A 79 0.48 -14.46 -4.72
N PHE A 80 1.43 -13.60 -4.42
CA PHE A 80 2.83 -13.97 -4.63
C PHE A 80 3.20 -15.11 -3.69
N PRO A 81 4.10 -16.02 -4.12
CA PRO A 81 4.63 -17.10 -3.28
C PRO A 81 5.61 -16.61 -2.21
N TRP A 82 5.73 -15.29 -2.03
CA TRP A 82 6.66 -14.64 -1.13
C TRP A 82 6.39 -14.96 0.35
N THR A 83 7.47 -15.14 1.08
CA THR A 83 7.58 -15.13 2.54
C THR A 83 7.60 -13.70 3.08
N THR A 84 7.46 -13.53 4.39
CA THR A 84 7.57 -12.22 5.05
C THR A 84 8.91 -11.55 4.74
N GLU A 85 10.01 -12.31 4.77
CA GLU A 85 11.35 -11.83 4.43
C GLU A 85 11.47 -11.40 2.96
N GLU A 86 10.89 -12.14 2.02
CA GLU A 86 10.88 -11.75 0.61
C GLU A 86 10.04 -10.47 0.37
N ILE A 87 8.94 -10.27 1.11
CA ILE A 87 8.19 -9.01 1.07
C ILE A 87 9.05 -7.86 1.61
N GLN A 88 9.73 -8.05 2.75
CA GLN A 88 10.63 -7.05 3.32
C GLN A 88 11.75 -6.67 2.34
N ASN A 89 12.40 -7.66 1.75
CA ASN A 89 13.47 -7.46 0.76
C ASN A 89 12.97 -6.73 -0.49
N PHE A 90 11.78 -7.07 -0.97
CA PHE A 90 11.16 -6.36 -2.09
C PHE A 90 10.92 -4.88 -1.76
N VAL A 91 10.31 -4.60 -0.60
CA VAL A 91 10.05 -3.22 -0.16
C VAL A 91 11.36 -2.44 -0.03
N LEU A 92 12.37 -2.98 0.67
CA LEU A 92 13.68 -2.35 0.82
C LEU A 92 14.35 -2.08 -0.53
N SER A 93 14.39 -3.09 -1.42
CA SER A 93 14.96 -2.93 -2.76
C SER A 93 14.23 -1.86 -3.57
N SER A 94 12.89 -1.86 -3.53
CA SER A 94 12.09 -0.91 -4.31
C SER A 94 12.33 0.53 -3.89
N LEU A 95 12.51 0.78 -2.59
CA LEU A 95 12.79 2.09 -2.02
C LEU A 95 14.25 2.52 -2.28
N ASN A 96 15.21 1.65 -2.00
CA ASN A 96 16.65 1.96 -2.13
C ASN A 96 17.09 2.13 -3.59
N ASN A 97 16.46 1.42 -4.52
CA ASN A 97 16.84 1.43 -5.93
C ASN A 97 15.86 2.24 -6.81
N CYS A 98 15.00 3.07 -6.20
CA CYS A 98 14.05 3.95 -6.89
C CYS A 98 13.22 3.22 -7.97
N GLN A 99 12.70 2.03 -7.64
CA GLN A 99 12.12 1.12 -8.66
C GLN A 99 10.67 1.45 -9.02
N GLY A 100 10.07 2.47 -8.41
CA GLY A 100 8.67 2.83 -8.61
C GLY A 100 8.10 3.74 -7.52
N THR A 101 6.78 3.75 -7.44
CA THR A 101 5.99 4.58 -6.52
C THR A 101 5.19 3.70 -5.57
N TRP A 102 5.28 3.99 -4.27
CA TRP A 102 4.40 3.42 -3.26
C TRP A 102 3.20 4.32 -3.00
N VAL A 103 2.00 3.75 -2.95
CA VAL A 103 0.75 4.48 -2.75
C VAL A 103 0.01 3.90 -1.55
N MET A 104 -0.36 4.74 -0.60
CA MET A 104 -1.23 4.39 0.54
C MET A 104 -2.47 5.27 0.52
N GLY A 105 -3.61 4.70 0.92
CA GLY A 105 -4.87 5.42 1.00
C GLY A 105 -6.02 4.66 0.36
N VAL A 106 -7.05 5.41 -0.05
CA VAL A 106 -8.23 4.92 -0.76
C VAL A 106 -8.46 5.73 -2.02
N VAL A 107 -9.29 5.24 -2.94
CA VAL A 107 -9.64 6.01 -4.16
C VAL A 107 -10.18 7.39 -3.78
N GLY A 108 -9.51 8.44 -4.26
CA GLY A 108 -9.82 9.84 -3.96
C GLY A 108 -9.09 10.43 -2.75
N ALA A 109 -8.39 9.65 -1.93
CA ALA A 109 -7.58 10.15 -0.82
C ALA A 109 -6.34 9.27 -0.63
N VAL A 110 -5.25 9.66 -1.29
CA VAL A 110 -3.98 8.89 -1.28
C VAL A 110 -2.78 9.77 -1.01
N ALA A 111 -1.74 9.13 -0.47
CA ALA A 111 -0.37 9.62 -0.53
C ALA A 111 0.44 8.73 -1.47
N GLU A 112 1.21 9.37 -2.34
CA GLU A 112 2.21 8.73 -3.18
C GLU A 112 3.59 9.03 -2.61
N PHE A 113 4.45 8.03 -2.60
CA PHE A 113 5.84 8.12 -2.18
C PHE A 113 6.72 7.59 -3.30
N THR A 114 7.36 8.51 -4.02
CA THR A 114 8.31 8.23 -5.09
C THR A 114 9.65 8.83 -4.70
N VAL A 115 10.72 8.05 -4.80
CA VAL A 115 12.08 8.54 -4.55
C VAL A 115 12.60 9.16 -5.86
N VAL A 116 12.86 10.47 -5.85
CA VAL A 116 13.40 11.22 -7.01
C VAL A 116 14.59 12.07 -6.56
N GLY A 117 15.69 12.06 -7.32
CA GLY A 117 16.88 12.88 -7.05
C GLY A 117 17.92 12.20 -6.16
N ASP A 118 18.64 13.00 -5.36
CA ASP A 118 19.71 12.51 -4.48
C ASP A 118 19.22 11.40 -3.55
N ALA A 119 20.10 10.42 -3.34
CA ALA A 119 19.80 9.13 -2.75
C ALA A 119 18.88 9.22 -1.52
N PRO A 120 17.88 8.32 -1.38
CA PRO A 120 17.08 8.27 -0.17
C PRO A 120 18.02 8.13 1.03
N LYS A 121 17.64 8.66 2.20
CA LYS A 121 18.19 8.07 3.43
C LYS A 121 17.80 6.59 3.37
N LEU A 122 18.83 5.72 3.34
CA LEU A 122 18.70 4.28 3.17
C LEU A 122 17.48 3.77 3.92
N ALA A 123 16.63 2.99 3.23
CA ALA A 123 15.51 2.36 3.88
C ALA A 123 16.05 1.42 4.97
N GLU A 124 15.64 1.65 6.21
CA GLU A 124 16.03 0.85 7.37
C GLU A 124 14.93 -0.14 7.70
N CYS A 125 15.30 -1.34 8.17
CA CYS A 125 14.36 -2.35 8.66
C CYS A 125 14.75 -2.77 10.08
N THR A 126 13.87 -2.51 11.04
CA THR A 126 14.04 -2.92 12.44
C THR A 126 12.76 -3.61 12.90
N ASP A 127 12.85 -4.87 13.33
CA ASP A 127 11.70 -5.68 13.77
C ASP A 127 10.53 -5.71 12.76
N GLY A 128 10.85 -5.75 11.45
CA GLY A 128 9.87 -5.73 10.36
C GLY A 128 9.26 -4.36 10.07
N MET A 129 9.63 -3.33 10.81
CA MET A 129 9.30 -1.93 10.53
C MET A 129 10.29 -1.38 9.51
N ILE A 130 9.82 -1.08 8.31
CA ILE A 130 10.61 -0.46 7.25
C ILE A 130 10.31 1.04 7.21
N THR A 131 11.34 1.88 7.23
CA THR A 131 11.23 3.35 7.12
C THR A 131 12.14 3.90 6.03
N ALA A 132 11.65 4.87 5.24
CA ALA A 132 12.45 5.60 4.27
C ALA A 132 12.04 7.08 4.22
N PHE A 133 12.98 7.94 3.81
CA PHE A 133 12.82 9.39 3.78
C PHE A 133 13.31 9.99 2.46
N THR A 134 12.60 11.01 1.99
CA THR A 134 13.08 11.96 0.97
C THR A 134 13.14 13.36 1.58
N GLN A 135 13.50 14.37 0.80
CA GLN A 135 13.49 15.77 1.24
C GLN A 135 12.11 16.24 1.71
N ASN A 136 11.03 15.70 1.12
CA ASN A 136 9.66 16.20 1.27
C ASN A 136 8.66 15.08 1.61
N GLY A 137 9.13 13.92 2.05
CA GLY A 137 8.26 12.83 2.43
C GLY A 137 8.95 11.79 3.30
N ALA A 138 8.13 11.01 4.02
CA ALA A 138 8.57 9.85 4.75
C ALA A 138 7.55 8.71 4.61
N ILE A 139 8.01 7.47 4.60
CA ILE A 139 7.16 6.29 4.57
C ILE A 139 7.58 5.33 5.68
N LYS A 140 6.61 4.69 6.31
CA LYS A 140 6.80 3.61 7.28
C LYS A 140 5.83 2.47 7.01
N MET A 141 6.32 1.22 6.99
CA MET A 141 5.52 0.00 6.74
C MET A 141 5.89 -1.13 7.70
N LEU A 142 4.90 -1.74 8.35
CA LEU A 142 5.09 -2.92 9.19
C LEU A 142 4.87 -4.18 8.37
N ILE A 143 5.96 -4.84 8.00
CA ILE A 143 5.95 -6.07 7.21
C ILE A 143 6.18 -7.27 8.14
N ASN A 144 5.09 -7.93 8.52
CA ASN A 144 5.09 -9.12 9.38
C ASN A 144 4.26 -10.27 8.76
N ASP A 145 4.03 -11.33 9.54
CA ASP A 145 3.29 -12.54 9.10
C ASP A 145 1.79 -12.33 8.81
N ASP A 146 1.27 -11.12 9.02
CA ASP A 146 -0.07 -10.70 8.67
C ASP A 146 -0.15 -9.96 7.33
N VAL A 147 0.99 -9.63 6.72
CA VAL A 147 1.06 -8.96 5.42
C VAL A 147 1.11 -9.97 4.27
N ARG A 148 0.44 -9.64 3.16
CA ARG A 148 0.32 -10.46 1.96
C ARG A 148 0.63 -9.62 0.74
N ALA A 149 1.56 -10.08 -0.09
CA ALA A 149 1.77 -9.53 -1.42
C ALA A 149 0.81 -10.19 -2.41
N LEU A 150 0.09 -9.37 -3.16
CA LEU A 150 -0.91 -9.75 -4.13
C LEU A 150 -0.61 -9.12 -5.49
N ASN A 151 -1.01 -9.81 -6.55
CA ASN A 151 -0.96 -9.34 -7.93
C ASN A 151 -2.36 -9.42 -8.55
N PHE A 152 -2.66 -8.46 -9.42
CA PHE A 152 -3.89 -8.37 -10.22
C PHE A 152 -3.63 -8.26 -11.72
N ASP A 153 -2.36 -8.13 -12.11
CA ASP A 153 -1.97 -7.96 -13.50
C ASP A 153 -2.28 -9.20 -14.34
N PRO A 154 -2.59 -9.01 -15.62
CA PRO A 154 -2.72 -10.12 -16.54
C PRO A 154 -1.37 -10.85 -16.71
N PRO A 155 -1.37 -12.15 -17.05
CA PRO A 155 -0.14 -12.96 -17.13
C PRO A 155 0.96 -12.43 -18.08
N ASN A 156 0.60 -11.64 -19.09
CA ASN A 156 1.51 -11.06 -20.08
C ASN A 156 2.25 -9.80 -19.60
N GLU A 157 1.86 -9.20 -18.46
CA GLU A 157 2.44 -7.96 -17.92
C GLU A 157 3.39 -8.19 -16.73
N LEU A 158 3.75 -9.47 -16.49
CA LEU A 158 4.50 -9.91 -15.31
C LEU A 158 5.99 -9.50 -15.26
N LEU A 159 6.50 -8.75 -16.23
CA LEU A 159 7.91 -8.29 -16.22
C LEU A 159 8.16 -7.24 -15.14
N ARG A 160 7.16 -6.39 -14.87
CA ARG A 160 7.16 -5.39 -13.80
C ARG A 160 5.75 -5.34 -13.21
N PRO A 161 5.38 -6.29 -12.34
CA PRO A 161 4.02 -6.36 -11.86
C PRO A 161 3.75 -5.28 -10.81
N HIS A 162 2.52 -4.79 -10.78
CA HIS A 162 1.97 -4.10 -9.62
C HIS A 162 1.97 -5.06 -8.43
N VAL A 163 2.34 -4.53 -7.27
CA VAL A 163 2.30 -5.30 -6.02
C VAL A 163 1.35 -4.62 -5.05
N VAL A 164 0.30 -5.32 -4.66
CA VAL A 164 -0.60 -4.87 -3.60
C VAL A 164 -0.21 -5.56 -2.30
N LEU A 165 0.26 -4.78 -1.33
CA LEU A 165 0.45 -5.24 0.04
C LEU A 165 -0.87 -5.09 0.79
N ALA A 166 -1.39 -6.21 1.28
CA ALA A 166 -2.63 -6.27 2.02
C ALA A 166 -2.42 -6.88 3.40
N VAL A 167 -3.13 -6.39 4.41
CA VAL A 167 -3.06 -6.87 5.80
C VAL A 167 -4.28 -7.74 6.07
N LYS A 168 -4.12 -8.82 6.84
CA LYS A 168 -5.27 -9.59 7.32
C LYS A 168 -6.25 -8.68 8.07
N ARG A 169 -7.53 -8.76 7.73
CA ARG A 169 -8.55 -7.84 8.22
C ARG A 169 -8.74 -7.87 9.73
N ASP A 170 -8.58 -9.02 10.36
CA ASP A 170 -8.67 -9.21 11.82
C ASP A 170 -7.44 -8.66 12.58
N ARG A 171 -6.40 -8.23 11.85
CA ARG A 171 -5.15 -7.69 12.40
C ARG A 171 -4.99 -6.19 12.13
N GLY A 172 -5.68 -5.65 11.13
CA GLY A 172 -5.70 -4.22 10.88
C GLY A 172 -6.52 -3.48 11.93
N ARG A 173 -5.89 -2.56 12.65
CA ARG A 173 -6.51 -1.71 13.68
C ARG A 173 -6.26 -0.25 13.33
N LEU A 174 -7.08 0.30 12.46
CA LEU A 174 -7.08 1.73 12.17
C LEU A 174 -8.34 2.36 12.82
N PRO A 175 -8.18 3.38 13.67
CA PRO A 175 -9.33 4.15 14.17
C PRO A 175 -10.13 4.74 13.02
N ILE A 176 -11.46 4.76 13.16
CA ILE A 176 -12.36 5.33 12.15
C ILE A 176 -13.01 6.56 12.75
N THR A 177 -12.93 7.66 12.01
CA THR A 177 -13.62 8.90 12.32
C THR A 177 -14.49 9.30 11.14
N GLU A 178 -15.77 9.55 11.37
CA GLU A 178 -16.74 9.99 10.35
C GLU A 178 -16.80 11.52 10.20
N ASN A 179 -16.12 12.24 11.09
CA ASN A 179 -16.12 13.69 11.15
C ASN A 179 -14.68 14.20 11.33
N VAL A 180 -14.44 15.46 11.00
CA VAL A 180 -13.16 16.11 11.33
C VAL A 180 -12.91 15.96 12.82
N ALA A 181 -11.76 15.42 13.21
CA ALA A 181 -11.43 15.21 14.61
C ALA A 181 -10.02 15.65 14.93
N ASP A 182 -9.90 16.29 16.08
CA ASP A 182 -8.63 16.62 16.70
C ASP A 182 -8.08 15.37 17.41
N LEU A 183 -6.98 14.83 16.89
CA LEU A 183 -6.31 13.65 17.45
C LEU A 183 -5.27 14.02 18.52
N GLY A 184 -5.08 15.31 18.81
CA GLY A 184 -4.06 15.78 19.74
C GLY A 184 -2.66 15.75 19.12
N GLU A 185 -1.66 15.50 19.95
CA GLU A 185 -0.26 15.53 19.52
C GLU A 185 0.14 14.30 18.68
N ASP A 186 0.95 14.50 17.62
CA ASP A 186 1.57 13.38 16.91
C ASP A 186 2.64 12.74 17.81
N VAL A 187 2.33 11.59 18.39
CA VAL A 187 3.24 10.90 19.32
C VAL A 187 4.35 10.12 18.61
N ASN A 188 4.26 9.90 17.29
CA ASN A 188 5.25 9.14 16.53
C ASN A 188 5.45 9.69 15.10
N PRO A 189 5.79 10.99 14.93
CA PRO A 189 6.01 11.59 13.63
C PRO A 189 7.26 11.01 12.96
N LEU A 190 7.22 10.83 11.65
CA LEU A 190 8.39 10.49 10.84
C LEU A 190 9.18 11.75 10.48
N ILE A 191 8.50 12.76 9.94
CA ILE A 191 9.09 14.05 9.64
C ILE A 191 9.01 14.89 10.91
N LEU A 192 10.17 15.21 11.50
CA LEU A 192 10.25 16.07 12.67
C LEU A 192 10.05 17.52 12.24
N GLU A 193 8.89 18.08 12.56
CA GLU A 193 8.55 19.48 12.31
C GLU A 193 8.18 20.18 13.62
N SER A 194 8.08 21.52 13.59
CA SER A 194 7.48 22.29 14.68
C SER A 194 5.98 22.01 14.88
N ALA A 195 5.34 21.33 13.92
CA ALA A 195 3.92 21.05 13.87
C ALA A 195 3.56 19.89 14.79
N LYS A 196 2.78 20.16 15.84
CA LYS A 196 2.51 19.17 16.90
C LYS A 196 1.14 18.53 16.81
N ARG A 197 0.12 19.19 16.24
CA ARG A 197 -1.28 18.73 16.36
C ARG A 197 -1.79 18.08 15.08
N VAL A 198 -2.40 16.91 15.21
CA VAL A 198 -2.94 16.12 14.10
C VAL A 198 -4.45 16.21 14.08
N PHE A 199 -5.02 16.46 12.90
CA PHE A 199 -6.44 16.36 12.66
C PHE A 199 -6.73 15.26 11.64
N ASP A 200 -7.66 14.36 11.96
CA ASP A 200 -8.29 13.48 10.99
C ASP A 200 -9.31 14.30 10.19
N LEU A 201 -9.29 14.20 8.86
CA LEU A 201 -10.28 14.88 8.02
C LEU A 201 -11.65 14.19 8.04
N GLY A 202 -11.76 13.02 8.67
CA GLY A 202 -13.06 12.40 8.95
C GLY A 202 -13.67 11.70 7.75
N LEU A 203 -12.84 10.99 6.96
CA LEU A 203 -13.32 10.36 5.72
C LEU A 203 -14.22 9.13 5.97
N GLY A 204 -14.36 8.65 7.21
CA GLY A 204 -15.20 7.50 7.55
C GLY A 204 -14.73 6.17 6.95
N ARG A 205 -13.43 6.04 6.66
CA ARG A 205 -12.87 4.87 5.95
C ARG A 205 -12.12 3.96 6.91
N LYS A 206 -12.42 2.67 6.88
CA LYS A 206 -11.71 1.64 7.67
C LYS A 206 -10.38 1.24 7.05
N GLU A 207 -10.20 1.50 5.76
CA GLU A 207 -9.02 1.11 5.00
C GLU A 207 -7.87 2.11 5.14
N ALA A 208 -8.19 3.39 5.27
CA ALA A 208 -7.19 4.44 5.44
C ALA A 208 -7.77 5.66 6.17
N ARG A 209 -6.90 6.44 6.81
CA ARG A 209 -7.22 7.79 7.30
C ARG A 209 -6.36 8.80 6.55
N PHE A 210 -6.93 9.98 6.32
CA PHE A 210 -6.23 11.10 5.75
C PHE A 210 -6.23 12.22 6.79
N CYS A 211 -5.08 12.48 7.36
CA CYS A 211 -4.88 13.46 8.40
C CYS A 211 -4.01 14.62 7.90
N VAL A 212 -4.08 15.73 8.62
CA VAL A 212 -3.17 16.88 8.45
C VAL A 212 -2.54 17.21 9.80
N ARG A 213 -1.23 17.43 9.79
CA ARG A 213 -0.47 17.86 10.97
C ARG A 213 -0.13 19.34 10.83
N VAL A 214 -0.71 20.15 11.71
CA VAL A 214 -0.70 21.61 11.61
C VAL A 214 0.09 22.26 12.74
N ASN A 215 0.73 23.39 12.42
CA ASN A 215 1.23 24.33 13.42
C ASN A 215 0.09 25.21 13.96
N GLU A 216 0.36 25.93 15.04
CA GLU A 216 -0.51 27.03 15.48
C GLU A 216 -0.64 28.07 14.37
N GLY A 217 -1.88 28.37 13.98
CA GLY A 217 -2.15 29.23 12.83
C GLY A 217 -3.59 29.12 12.33
N GLU A 218 -3.82 29.60 11.11
CA GLU A 218 -5.16 29.64 10.52
C GLU A 218 -5.69 28.25 10.18
N SER A 219 -4.85 27.33 9.69
CA SER A 219 -5.28 25.93 9.49
C SER A 219 -5.76 25.26 10.77
N GLN A 220 -5.02 25.40 11.88
CA GLN A 220 -5.44 24.82 13.16
C GLN A 220 -6.76 25.42 13.64
N LYS A 221 -6.93 26.75 13.55
CA LYS A 221 -8.19 27.41 13.93
C LYS A 221 -9.36 26.95 13.06
N ALA A 222 -9.15 26.83 11.75
CA ALA A 222 -10.18 26.37 10.82
C ALA A 222 -10.60 24.92 11.09
N LEU A 223 -9.63 24.01 11.28
CA LEU A 223 -9.89 22.62 11.63
C LEU A 223 -10.60 22.51 12.99
N THR A 224 -10.14 23.24 14.01
CA THR A 224 -10.78 23.24 15.34
C THR A 224 -12.24 23.67 15.29
N ARG A 225 -12.58 24.69 14.48
CA ARG A 225 -13.98 25.12 14.27
C ARG A 225 -14.82 24.10 13.51
N CYS A 226 -14.18 23.26 12.70
CA CYS A 226 -14.82 22.21 11.92
C CYS A 226 -14.87 20.86 12.64
N SER A 227 -14.20 20.70 13.79
CA SER A 227 -14.24 19.47 14.57
C SER A 227 -15.68 19.03 14.86
N GLY A 228 -15.98 17.76 14.60
CA GLY A 228 -17.31 17.17 14.71
C GLY A 228 -18.21 17.37 13.48
N GLN A 229 -17.76 18.10 12.44
CA GLN A 229 -18.47 18.20 11.16
C GLN A 229 -17.98 17.15 10.17
N SER A 230 -18.86 16.70 9.28
CA SER A 230 -18.51 15.79 8.19
C SER A 230 -17.53 16.46 7.22
N PHE A 231 -16.76 15.64 6.50
CA PHE A 231 -15.73 16.12 5.58
C PHE A 231 -16.28 17.08 4.52
N ASP A 232 -17.45 16.80 3.94
CA ASP A 232 -18.09 17.64 2.92
C ASP A 232 -18.48 19.04 3.43
N VAL A 233 -18.96 19.12 4.67
CA VAL A 233 -19.31 20.40 5.32
C VAL A 233 -18.05 21.18 5.72
N ALA A 234 -17.00 20.48 6.13
CA ALA A 234 -15.75 21.09 6.56
C ALA A 234 -14.87 21.57 5.38
N LEU A 235 -14.83 20.83 4.28
CA LEU A 235 -13.89 21.03 3.17
C LEU A 235 -13.88 22.47 2.62
N PRO A 236 -15.03 23.14 2.34
CA PRO A 236 -15.03 24.53 1.88
C PRO A 236 -14.41 25.51 2.88
N LYS A 237 -14.47 25.19 4.17
CA LYS A 237 -13.99 26.05 5.28
C LYS A 237 -12.50 25.86 5.55
N ILE A 238 -11.97 24.66 5.32
CA ILE A 238 -10.57 24.31 5.61
C ILE A 238 -9.66 24.35 4.38
N SER A 239 -10.21 24.26 3.16
CA SER A 239 -9.42 24.14 1.92
C SER A 239 -8.44 25.29 1.69
N LEU A 240 -8.87 26.54 1.85
CA LEU A 240 -8.02 27.71 1.67
C LEU A 240 -6.91 27.83 2.74
N PRO A 241 -7.21 27.74 4.05
CA PRO A 241 -6.17 27.70 5.09
C PRO A 241 -5.15 26.58 4.87
N LEU A 242 -5.62 25.34 4.61
CA LEU A 242 -4.73 24.21 4.41
C LEU A 242 -3.83 24.40 3.19
N ARG A 243 -4.36 24.94 2.08
CA ARG A 243 -3.54 25.21 0.90
C ARG A 243 -2.49 26.28 1.16
N TYR A 244 -2.85 27.33 1.89
CA TYR A 244 -1.94 28.42 2.22
C TYR A 244 -0.80 27.94 3.14
N ASP A 245 -1.14 27.23 4.23
CA ASP A 245 -0.15 26.75 5.20
C ASP A 245 0.61 25.51 4.69
N SER A 246 0.04 24.75 3.75
CA SER A 246 0.59 23.49 3.21
C SER A 246 1.13 22.55 4.30
N PRO A 247 0.31 22.19 5.31
CA PRO A 247 0.75 21.35 6.43
C PRO A 247 1.18 19.97 5.97
N THR A 248 1.91 19.23 6.83
CA THR A 248 2.20 17.83 6.54
C THR A 248 0.90 17.07 6.39
N ARG A 249 0.74 16.36 5.27
CA ARG A 249 -0.37 15.42 5.08
C ARG A 249 0.08 14.04 5.52
N VAL A 250 -0.70 13.40 6.36
CA VAL A 250 -0.39 12.09 6.96
C VAL A 250 -1.46 11.12 6.52
N VAL A 251 -1.10 10.15 5.68
CA VAL A 251 -2.02 9.11 5.21
C VAL A 251 -1.61 7.78 5.81
N GLU A 252 -2.55 7.10 6.46
CA GLU A 252 -2.26 5.86 7.19
C GLU A 252 -3.22 4.77 6.80
N THR A 253 -2.70 3.55 6.75
CA THR A 253 -3.45 2.31 6.52
C THR A 253 -3.09 1.31 7.61
N ALA A 254 -3.70 0.13 7.58
CA ALA A 254 -3.31 -0.96 8.49
C ALA A 254 -1.84 -1.40 8.32
N LEU A 255 -1.19 -1.06 7.19
CA LEU A 255 0.20 -1.40 6.92
C LEU A 255 1.20 -0.40 7.51
N GLY A 256 0.81 0.88 7.62
CA GLY A 256 1.72 1.93 8.05
C GLY A 256 1.26 3.33 7.65
N ARG A 257 2.21 4.25 7.48
CA ARG A 257 1.94 5.67 7.20
C ARG A 257 2.88 6.24 6.13
N ILE A 258 2.35 7.15 5.32
CA ILE A 258 3.14 8.08 4.50
C ILE A 258 2.88 9.49 5.04
N GLU A 259 3.96 10.24 5.26
CA GLU A 259 3.93 11.66 5.51
C GLU A 259 4.45 12.41 4.30
N VAL A 260 3.74 13.46 3.90
CA VAL A 260 4.17 14.31 2.80
C VAL A 260 4.18 15.76 3.21
N GLN A 261 5.33 16.37 3.00
CA GLN A 261 5.57 17.80 3.16
C GLN A 261 5.75 18.43 1.78
N GLY A 262 5.43 19.71 1.65
CA GLY A 262 5.55 20.45 0.39
C GLY A 262 4.25 21.11 -0.02
N GLN A 263 4.36 22.05 -0.95
CA GLN A 263 3.27 22.94 -1.31
C GLN A 263 2.07 22.16 -1.85
N ILE A 264 0.87 22.49 -1.35
CA ILE A 264 -0.37 21.98 -1.94
C ILE A 264 -0.60 22.76 -3.25
N PRO A 265 -0.61 22.09 -4.42
CA PRO A 265 -0.77 22.75 -5.70
C PRO A 265 -2.14 23.45 -5.81
N THR A 266 -2.21 24.48 -6.65
CA THR A 266 -3.51 25.06 -7.03
C THR A 266 -4.33 24.06 -7.84
N PRO A 267 -5.67 24.18 -7.86
CA PRO A 267 -6.50 23.41 -8.77
C PRO A 267 -5.96 23.53 -10.21
N ASN A 268 -5.81 22.41 -10.91
CA ASN A 268 -5.26 22.28 -12.28
C ASN A 268 -3.73 22.36 -12.46
N ALA A 269 -2.95 22.54 -11.39
CA ALA A 269 -1.50 22.39 -11.51
C ALA A 269 -1.10 20.91 -11.61
N ASN A 270 0.03 20.65 -12.26
CA ASN A 270 0.58 19.29 -12.36
C ASN A 270 0.97 18.75 -10.97
N SER A 271 0.89 17.43 -10.82
CA SER A 271 1.36 16.76 -9.62
C SER A 271 2.86 17.06 -9.39
N PRO A 272 3.26 17.36 -8.13
CA PRO A 272 4.66 17.54 -7.80
C PRO A 272 5.48 16.29 -8.11
N ILE A 273 6.76 16.49 -8.43
CA ILE A 273 7.73 15.40 -8.53
C ILE A 273 8.06 14.90 -7.12
N GLY A 274 8.13 13.57 -6.95
CA GLY A 274 8.40 12.94 -5.65
C GLY A 274 7.12 12.73 -4.82
N PRO A 275 7.23 12.60 -3.49
CA PRO A 275 6.08 12.37 -2.64
C PRO A 275 5.07 13.51 -2.70
N HIS A 276 3.80 13.15 -2.90
CA HIS A 276 2.67 14.08 -2.98
C HIS A 276 1.39 13.38 -2.53
N THR A 277 0.30 14.14 -2.39
CA THR A 277 -1.00 13.58 -1.99
C THR A 277 -2.08 14.03 -2.94
N HIS A 278 -3.08 13.19 -3.13
CA HIS A 278 -4.30 13.53 -3.82
C HIS A 278 -5.48 13.44 -2.86
N LEU A 279 -6.27 14.51 -2.79
CA LEU A 279 -7.53 14.55 -2.06
C LEU A 279 -8.60 15.09 -3.02
N LEU A 280 -9.35 14.18 -3.62
CA LEU A 280 -10.30 14.38 -4.71
C LEU A 280 -11.70 13.96 -4.23
N PRO A 281 -12.52 14.90 -3.74
CA PRO A 281 -13.85 14.61 -3.17
C PRO A 281 -14.76 13.82 -4.11
N ASP A 282 -14.77 14.14 -5.40
CA ASP A 282 -15.61 13.45 -6.39
C ASP A 282 -15.22 11.97 -6.52
N HIS A 283 -13.94 11.63 -6.34
CA HIS A 283 -13.47 10.25 -6.40
C HIS A 283 -13.77 9.48 -5.10
N LEU A 284 -13.86 10.17 -3.96
CA LEU A 284 -14.26 9.58 -2.68
C LEU A 284 -15.68 9.03 -2.72
N LEU A 285 -16.58 9.64 -3.51
CA LEU A 285 -17.95 9.18 -3.72
C LEU A 285 -18.05 7.76 -4.30
N SER A 286 -16.96 7.25 -4.91
CA SER A 286 -16.92 5.86 -5.38
C SER A 286 -16.94 4.83 -4.25
N GLU A 287 -16.61 5.24 -3.01
CA GLU A 287 -16.41 4.38 -1.83
C GLU A 287 -15.39 3.25 -2.01
N ARG A 288 -14.63 3.26 -3.11
CA ARG A 288 -13.66 2.21 -3.41
C ARG A 288 -12.41 2.38 -2.58
N ALA A 289 -11.92 1.28 -2.02
CA ALA A 289 -10.64 1.29 -1.31
C ALA A 289 -9.45 1.14 -2.26
N LEU A 290 -9.64 0.47 -3.39
CA LEU A 290 -8.63 0.25 -4.42
C LEU A 290 -9.20 0.59 -5.80
N PRO A 291 -8.33 0.86 -6.80
CA PRO A 291 -8.75 1.07 -8.18
C PRO A 291 -9.59 -0.09 -8.74
N VAL A 292 -10.36 0.21 -9.79
CA VAL A 292 -11.18 -0.78 -10.49
C VAL A 292 -10.28 -1.92 -11.00
N GLY A 293 -10.69 -3.17 -10.74
CA GLY A 293 -9.94 -4.37 -11.14
C GLY A 293 -8.95 -4.89 -10.10
N MET A 294 -8.77 -4.18 -8.97
CA MET A 294 -7.94 -4.59 -7.83
C MET A 294 -8.77 -4.97 -6.60
N GLU A 295 -9.93 -5.60 -6.78
CA GLU A 295 -10.84 -5.94 -5.68
C GLU A 295 -10.23 -6.99 -4.74
N LEU A 296 -10.02 -6.62 -3.47
CA LEU A 296 -9.47 -7.52 -2.46
C LEU A 296 -10.51 -8.51 -1.92
N PRO A 297 -10.09 -9.76 -1.64
CA PRO A 297 -10.84 -10.69 -0.81
C PRO A 297 -11.25 -10.05 0.53
N ARG A 298 -12.44 -10.42 1.05
CA ARG A 298 -12.95 -9.94 2.35
C ARG A 298 -12.04 -10.28 3.53
N ALA A 299 -11.08 -11.19 3.38
CA ALA A 299 -10.12 -11.51 4.44
C ALA A 299 -9.05 -10.42 4.63
N TYR A 300 -8.97 -9.44 3.73
CA TYR A 300 -7.91 -8.43 3.72
C TYR A 300 -8.42 -6.99 3.85
N LEU A 301 -7.53 -6.13 4.30
CA LEU A 301 -7.56 -4.67 4.18
C LEU A 301 -6.42 -4.25 3.25
N PRO A 302 -6.62 -3.27 2.36
CA PRO A 302 -5.54 -2.72 1.56
C PRO A 302 -4.53 -2.01 2.45
N GLY A 303 -3.24 -2.23 2.18
CA GLY A 303 -2.13 -1.61 2.90
C GLY A 303 -1.43 -0.57 2.05
N ALA A 304 -0.85 -1.01 0.93
CA ALA A 304 -0.21 -0.13 -0.05
C ALA A 304 -0.20 -0.80 -1.43
N ILE A 305 -0.10 0.02 -2.48
CA ILE A 305 0.12 -0.42 -3.86
C ILE A 305 1.50 0.06 -4.30
N PHE A 306 2.28 -0.82 -4.91
CA PHE A 306 3.50 -0.46 -5.61
C PHE A 306 3.24 -0.43 -7.11
N TYR A 307 3.53 0.70 -7.73
CA TYR A 307 3.54 0.91 -9.16
C TYR A 307 5.00 0.94 -9.64
N PRO A 308 5.44 -0.02 -10.46
CA PRO A 308 6.82 -0.01 -10.95
C PRO A 308 7.08 1.17 -11.87
N ALA A 309 8.32 1.68 -11.87
CA ALA A 309 8.75 2.69 -12.80
C ALA A 309 8.66 2.17 -14.25
N MET A 310 8.31 3.05 -15.19
CA MET A 310 8.32 2.77 -16.63
C MET A 310 9.75 2.66 -17.17
#